data_AF-A0A803K7T2-F1
#
_entry.id   AF-A0A803K7T2-F1
#
_cell.length_a   1.000
_cell.length_b   1.000
_cell.length_c   1.000
_cell.angle_alpha   90.00
_cell.angle_beta   90.00
_cell.angle_gamma   90.00
#
_symmetry.space_group_name_H-M   'P 1'
#
loop_
_entity.id
_entity.type
_entity.pdbx_description
1 polymer ?
#
loop_
_entity_poly.entity_id
_entity_poly.type
_entity_poly.pdbx_seq_one_letter_code
_entity_poly.pdbx_strand_id
1 'polypeptide(L)'
;MQCAIGYKLRSLCSLSTCTLSVLPKTKMLLSKAQYDEIALFITTLRPTRQCMRRLKERFPCQSQSTLLSIFSQEYQKLIKRTHAKHHTPEAIEMYYARYLNEVARDPTVPILLELANEVDFSPALIARTVLERFLQDHDGQPPTKPILSSMLRDPSLIPDPVLANQVHLCIINDCCNGPLVDGIKHAIGHEHEVLLRQKLKEHNLAFLDEDQLRLKGYDKTPDVILEVPVAVDGHVIHWIESKASFGDEASHNTYLHDQFWSYWNSPSLLCIQLLHCLEACHAVPECFLKPPTAQQSVEDLGQINSCGLALA
;
A
#
# COMPACT_ATOMS: atom_id res chain seq x y z
N MET A 1 -31.09 -1.43 4.41
CA MET A 1 -30.33 -2.06 5.51
C MET A 1 -28.86 -1.80 5.27
N GLN A 2 -28.32 -0.86 6.03
CA GLN A 2 -27.09 -0.13 5.75
C GLN A 2 -25.89 -0.73 6.48
N CYS A 3 -24.80 -0.82 5.72
CA CYS A 3 -23.38 -0.80 6.07
C CYS A 3 -23.04 -0.51 7.55
N ALA A 4 -22.41 -1.48 8.22
CA ALA A 4 -21.83 -1.30 9.56
C ALA A 4 -20.50 -2.08 9.70
N ILE A 5 -19.54 -1.84 8.81
CA ILE A 5 -18.13 -2.18 9.04
C ILE A 5 -17.28 -0.97 8.65
N GLY A 6 -17.54 0.12 9.38
CA GLY A 6 -16.70 1.30 9.44
C GLY A 6 -16.69 1.73 10.90
N TYR A 7 -15.51 1.67 11.52
CA TYR A 7 -15.21 2.14 12.88
C TYR A 7 -15.65 1.26 14.06
N LYS A 8 -14.68 0.51 14.60
CA LYS A 8 -14.43 0.51 16.05
C LYS A 8 -12.97 0.26 16.42
N LEU A 9 -12.09 1.11 15.89
CA LEU A 9 -10.75 1.38 16.45
C LEU A 9 -10.78 2.57 17.44
N ARG A 10 -11.95 2.81 18.05
CA ARG A 10 -12.14 3.76 19.16
C ARG A 10 -12.86 3.04 20.29
N SER A 11 -12.07 2.70 21.31
CA SER A 11 -12.43 2.43 22.69
C SER A 11 -11.58 1.26 23.15
N LEU A 12 -10.53 1.56 23.91
CA LEU A 12 -9.93 0.70 24.94
C LEU A 12 -8.69 1.45 25.46
N CYS A 13 -8.97 2.51 26.21
CA CYS A 13 -7.99 3.10 27.12
C CYS A 13 -8.75 3.65 28.32
N SER A 14 -9.31 2.76 29.13
CA SER A 14 -9.62 3.04 30.53
C SER A 14 -9.85 1.74 31.31
N LEU A 15 -9.22 1.69 32.49
CA LEU A 15 -9.36 0.72 33.59
C LEU A 15 -8.65 -0.63 33.33
N SER A 16 -7.73 -1.13 34.15
CA SER A 16 -7.46 -0.91 35.58
C SER A 16 -5.99 -1.24 35.94
N THR A 17 -5.59 -0.70 37.08
CA THR A 17 -4.32 -0.69 37.82
C THR A 17 -3.46 -1.95 37.81
N CYS A 18 -2.19 -1.80 37.40
CA CYS A 18 -1.05 -2.42 38.08
C CYS A 18 0.22 -1.59 37.85
N THR A 19 0.86 -1.21 38.95
CA THR A 19 2.05 -0.37 39.01
C THR A 19 3.29 -1.10 38.51
N LEU A 20 3.92 -0.65 37.42
CA LEU A 20 5.38 -0.68 37.24
C LEU A 20 5.81 0.23 36.07
N SER A 21 6.54 1.30 36.40
CA SER A 21 7.33 2.23 35.56
C SER A 21 6.99 2.35 34.06
N VAL A 22 6.16 3.36 33.75
CA VAL A 22 5.74 3.79 32.40
C VAL A 22 6.82 4.68 31.76
N LEU A 23 7.38 4.26 30.62
CA LEU A 23 7.82 5.20 29.58
C LEU A 23 6.63 5.41 28.62
N PRO A 24 6.22 6.65 28.33
CA PRO A 24 5.05 6.88 27.48
C PRO A 24 5.42 6.66 26.01
N LYS A 25 5.06 5.50 25.45
CA LYS A 25 4.94 5.35 23.98
C LYS A 25 3.61 5.97 23.56
N THR A 26 3.60 7.28 23.35
CA THR A 26 2.48 7.98 22.71
C THR A 26 2.33 7.46 21.28
N LYS A 27 1.41 6.52 21.10
CA LYS A 27 0.93 6.05 19.81
C LYS A 27 0.32 7.26 19.09
N MET A 28 1.07 7.93 18.22
CA MET A 28 0.55 9.06 17.45
C MET A 28 -0.45 8.55 16.41
N LEU A 29 -1.71 8.47 16.81
CA LEU A 29 -2.82 8.30 15.89
C LEU A 29 -3.03 9.62 15.14
N LEU A 30 -2.72 9.62 13.84
CA LEU A 30 -3.01 10.75 12.97
C LEU A 30 -4.53 10.92 12.86
N SER A 31 -5.06 12.06 13.31
CA SER A 31 -6.48 12.36 13.13
C SER A 31 -6.81 12.62 11.66
N LYS A 32 -8.07 12.41 11.28
CA LYS A 32 -8.54 12.68 9.91
C LYS A 32 -8.30 14.14 9.49
N ALA A 33 -8.55 15.09 10.39
CA ALA A 33 -8.28 16.51 10.14
C ALA A 33 -6.79 16.79 9.86
N GLN A 34 -5.88 16.18 10.62
CA GLN A 34 -4.44 16.32 10.38
C GLN A 34 -4.03 15.69 9.05
N TYR A 35 -4.56 14.51 8.72
CA TYR A 35 -4.35 13.90 7.41
C TYR A 35 -4.80 14.83 6.28
N ASP A 36 -6.00 15.38 6.38
CA ASP A 36 -6.58 16.22 5.34
C ASP A 36 -5.79 17.53 5.15
N GLU A 37 -5.25 18.11 6.23
CA GLU A 37 -4.34 19.27 6.13
C GLU A 37 -3.04 18.91 5.39
N ILE A 38 -2.44 17.76 5.71
CA ILE A 38 -1.22 17.29 5.04
C ILE A 38 -1.50 17.01 3.56
N ALA A 39 -2.60 16.31 3.26
CA ALA A 39 -3.02 15.99 1.90
C ALA A 39 -3.26 17.25 1.07
N LEU A 40 -3.95 18.25 1.64
CA LEU A 40 -4.16 19.54 0.98
C LEU A 40 -2.83 20.24 0.69
N PHE A 41 -1.90 20.27 1.65
CA PHE A 41 -0.58 20.86 1.43
C PHE A 41 0.20 20.13 0.33
N ILE A 42 0.13 18.79 0.26
CA ILE A 42 0.79 17.99 -0.79
C ILE A 42 0.35 18.42 -2.19
N THR A 43 -0.92 18.78 -2.40
CA THR A 43 -1.41 19.27 -3.71
C THR A 43 -0.69 20.53 -4.19
N THR A 44 -0.06 21.28 -3.30
CA THR A 44 0.73 22.48 -3.63
C THR A 44 2.20 22.19 -3.91
N LEU A 45 2.64 20.96 -3.70
CA LEU A 45 4.03 20.53 -3.86
C LEU A 45 4.23 19.86 -5.21
N ARG A 46 5.28 20.29 -5.93
CA ARG A 46 5.78 19.52 -7.08
C ARG A 46 6.60 18.33 -6.60
N PRO A 47 6.43 17.12 -7.17
CA PRO A 47 7.03 15.85 -6.73
C PRO A 47 8.55 15.80 -6.97
N THR A 48 9.26 16.69 -6.30
CA THR A 48 10.71 16.87 -6.39
C THR A 48 11.37 16.33 -5.12
N ARG A 49 12.69 16.13 -5.17
CA ARG A 49 13.48 15.73 -3.98
C ARG A 49 13.33 16.70 -2.79
N GLN A 50 12.83 17.92 -3.01
CA GLN A 50 12.60 18.92 -1.97
C GLN A 50 11.25 18.78 -1.25
N CYS A 51 10.30 17.98 -1.77
CA CYS A 51 8.99 17.76 -1.15
C CYS A 51 9.09 17.41 0.33
N MET A 52 9.96 16.47 0.66
CA MET A 52 10.06 15.97 2.03
C MET A 52 10.60 17.00 3.00
N ARG A 53 11.55 17.83 2.57
CA ARG A 53 12.03 18.96 3.36
C ARG A 53 10.88 19.92 3.68
N ARG A 54 10.10 20.31 2.67
CA ARG A 54 8.95 21.23 2.83
C ARG A 54 7.85 20.62 3.70
N LEU A 55 7.56 19.33 3.55
CA LEU A 55 6.61 18.61 4.39
C LEU A 55 7.06 18.60 5.85
N LYS A 56 8.35 18.36 6.10
CA LYS A 56 8.90 18.29 7.46
C LYS A 56 8.98 19.65 8.13
N GLU A 57 9.26 20.71 7.37
CA GLU A 57 9.19 22.11 7.84
C GLU A 57 7.77 22.51 8.23
N ARG A 58 6.76 22.10 7.45
CA ARG A 58 5.35 22.42 7.72
C ARG A 58 4.75 21.57 8.84
N PHE A 59 5.12 20.30 8.93
CA PHE A 59 4.56 19.32 9.87
C PHE A 59 5.67 18.67 10.73
N PRO A 60 6.39 19.46 11.56
CA PRO A 60 7.55 18.96 12.30
C PRO A 60 7.20 17.85 13.29
N CYS A 61 5.99 17.89 13.85
CA CYS A 61 5.48 16.91 14.81
C CYS A 61 5.24 15.52 14.21
N GLN A 62 5.10 15.39 12.89
CA GLN A 62 4.87 14.09 12.24
C GLN A 62 6.19 13.42 11.86
N SER A 63 6.32 12.11 12.08
CA SER A 63 7.54 11.39 11.66
C SER A 63 7.72 11.45 10.14
N GLN A 64 8.97 11.37 9.69
CA GLN A 64 9.29 11.44 8.27
C GLN A 64 8.64 10.29 7.49
N SER A 65 8.57 9.10 8.09
CA SER A 65 7.89 7.94 7.50
C SER A 65 6.41 8.20 7.29
N THR A 66 5.71 8.82 8.24
CA THR A 66 4.28 9.17 8.12
C THR A 66 4.05 10.13 6.97
N LEU A 67 4.87 11.19 6.89
CA LEU A 67 4.77 12.17 5.82
C LEU A 67 5.07 11.56 4.44
N LEU A 68 6.08 10.67 4.35
CA LEU A 68 6.39 9.92 3.12
C LEU A 68 5.24 9.03 2.68
N SER A 69 4.61 8.31 3.61
CA SER A 69 3.50 7.42 3.31
C SER A 69 2.27 8.19 2.79
N ILE A 70 1.92 9.30 3.44
CA ILE A 70 0.82 10.18 2.98
C ILE A 70 1.15 10.78 1.61
N PHE A 71 2.38 11.29 1.44
CA PHE A 71 2.84 11.82 0.16
C PHE A 71 2.73 10.79 -0.97
N SER A 72 3.27 9.59 -0.77
CA SER A 72 3.21 8.50 -1.75
C SER A 72 1.77 8.15 -2.11
N GLN A 73 0.88 8.08 -1.12
CA GLN A 73 -0.52 7.75 -1.35
C GLN A 73 -1.26 8.86 -2.13
N GLU A 74 -1.10 10.12 -1.75
CA GLU A 74 -1.72 11.24 -2.46
C GLU A 74 -1.15 11.42 -3.86
N TYR A 75 0.15 11.20 -4.04
CA TYR A 75 0.77 11.21 -5.36
C TYR A 75 0.24 10.08 -6.25
N GLN A 76 0.09 8.86 -5.73
CA GLN A 76 -0.52 7.77 -6.50
C GLN A 76 -1.97 8.08 -6.89
N LYS A 77 -2.76 8.72 -6.02
CA LYS A 77 -4.12 9.17 -6.34
C LYS A 77 -4.11 10.21 -7.46
N LEU A 78 -3.20 11.17 -7.40
CA LEU A 78 -3.01 12.17 -8.45
C LEU A 78 -2.72 11.49 -9.79
N ILE A 79 -1.71 10.62 -9.83
CA ILE A 79 -1.29 9.90 -11.05
C ILE A 79 -2.45 9.06 -11.62
N LYS A 80 -3.21 8.35 -10.78
CA LYS A 80 -4.40 7.59 -11.23
C LYS A 80 -5.46 8.49 -11.87
N ARG A 81 -5.76 9.65 -11.27
CA ARG A 81 -6.75 10.61 -11.79
C ARG A 81 -6.30 11.25 -13.11
N THR A 82 -5.00 11.50 -13.25
CA THR A 82 -4.44 12.16 -14.43
C THR A 82 -3.93 11.19 -15.50
N HIS A 83 -3.90 9.88 -15.24
CA HIS A 83 -3.34 8.89 -16.15
C HIS A 83 -3.93 8.99 -17.58
N ALA A 84 -5.26 9.10 -17.69
CA ALA A 84 -5.95 9.14 -18.98
C ALA A 84 -5.54 10.33 -19.86
N LYS A 85 -5.30 11.51 -19.28
CA LYS A 85 -4.89 12.69 -20.06
C LYS A 85 -3.49 12.56 -20.68
N HIS A 86 -2.65 11.66 -20.17
CA HIS A 86 -1.28 11.44 -20.66
C HIS A 86 -1.18 10.26 -21.64
N HIS A 87 -2.24 9.45 -21.77
CA HIS A 87 -2.28 8.28 -22.63
C HIS A 87 -3.18 8.47 -23.85
N THR A 88 -3.56 9.71 -24.17
CA THR A 88 -4.23 9.99 -25.45
C THR A 88 -3.21 9.96 -26.58
N PRO A 89 -3.59 9.54 -27.81
CA PRO A 89 -2.67 9.54 -28.95
C PRO A 89 -1.98 10.89 -29.16
N GLU A 90 -2.70 11.99 -28.98
CA GLU A 90 -2.16 13.35 -29.14
C GLU A 90 -1.09 13.67 -28.09
N ALA A 91 -1.32 13.28 -26.84
CA ALA A 91 -0.35 13.49 -25.76
C ALA A 91 0.92 12.65 -25.98
N ILE A 92 0.75 11.38 -26.39
CA ILE A 92 1.86 10.47 -26.68
C ILE A 92 2.72 11.02 -27.83
N GLU A 93 2.10 11.41 -28.94
CA GLU A 93 2.81 12.01 -30.08
C GLU A 93 3.49 13.33 -29.70
N MET A 94 2.84 14.17 -28.88
CA MET A 94 3.44 15.41 -28.38
C MET A 94 4.70 15.14 -27.55
N TYR A 95 4.65 14.17 -26.62
CA TYR A 95 5.82 13.81 -25.80
C TYR A 95 6.95 13.23 -26.64
N TYR A 96 6.62 12.34 -27.58
CA TYR A 96 7.60 11.70 -28.45
C TYR A 96 8.26 12.71 -29.41
N ALA A 97 7.46 13.58 -30.05
CA ALA A 97 7.98 14.62 -30.93
C ALA A 97 8.88 15.61 -30.17
N ARG A 98 8.50 16.00 -28.94
CA ARG A 98 9.34 16.85 -28.11
C ARG A 98 10.66 16.19 -27.73
N TYR A 99 10.62 14.91 -27.35
CA TYR A 99 11.80 14.10 -27.08
C TYR A 99 12.77 14.11 -28.29
N LEU A 100 12.30 13.78 -29.48
CA LEU A 100 13.13 13.74 -30.69
C LEU A 100 13.75 15.11 -31.02
N ASN A 101 12.97 16.18 -30.94
CA ASN A 101 13.43 17.53 -31.23
C ASN A 101 14.51 18.02 -30.26
N GLU A 102 14.38 17.71 -28.97
CA GLU A 102 15.33 18.15 -27.95
C GLU A 102 16.59 17.29 -27.93
N VAL A 103 16.48 15.97 -28.11
CA VAL A 103 17.65 15.08 -28.24
C VAL A 103 18.51 15.47 -29.44
N ALA A 104 17.90 15.87 -30.55
CA ALA A 104 18.64 16.35 -31.73
C ALA A 104 19.45 17.63 -31.46
N ARG A 105 19.06 18.41 -30.44
CA ARG A 105 19.76 19.64 -30.03
C ARG A 105 20.84 19.36 -28.99
N ASP A 106 20.49 18.64 -27.93
CA ASP A 106 21.41 18.23 -26.88
C ASP A 106 20.94 16.91 -26.22
N PRO A 107 21.61 15.77 -26.50
CA PRO A 107 21.22 14.47 -25.94
C PRO A 107 21.56 14.31 -24.46
N THR A 108 22.31 15.25 -23.86
CA THR A 108 22.77 15.16 -22.47
C THR A 108 21.76 15.71 -21.46
N VAL A 109 20.81 16.53 -21.91
CA VAL A 109 19.76 17.14 -21.07
C VAL A 109 18.74 16.09 -20.64
N PRO A 110 18.26 16.07 -19.38
CA PRO A 110 17.30 15.09 -18.88
C PRO A 110 15.86 15.38 -19.35
N ILE A 111 15.65 15.39 -20.66
CA ILE A 111 14.42 15.79 -21.36
C ILE A 111 13.17 15.08 -20.81
N LEU A 112 13.22 13.75 -20.63
CA LEU A 112 12.04 13.01 -20.16
C LEU A 112 11.68 13.34 -18.71
N LEU A 113 12.67 13.66 -17.89
CA LEU A 113 12.47 14.07 -16.51
C LEU A 113 11.89 15.49 -16.45
N GLU A 114 12.38 16.40 -17.30
CA GLU A 114 11.85 17.77 -17.42
C GLU A 114 10.39 17.74 -17.90
N LEU A 115 10.09 16.95 -18.93
CA LEU A 115 8.73 16.72 -19.40
C LEU A 115 7.80 16.28 -18.27
N ALA A 116 8.20 15.27 -17.49
CA ALA A 116 7.41 14.77 -16.38
C ALA A 116 7.13 15.85 -15.32
N ASN A 117 8.12 16.69 -15.01
CA ASN A 117 7.99 17.79 -14.06
C ASN A 117 7.10 18.93 -14.58
N GLU A 118 7.09 19.19 -15.89
CA GLU A 118 6.26 20.23 -16.48
C GLU A 118 4.79 19.85 -16.55
N VAL A 119 4.49 18.57 -16.81
CA VAL A 119 3.12 18.09 -16.94
C VAL A 119 2.53 17.53 -15.63
N ASP A 120 3.29 17.66 -14.53
CA ASP A 120 3.00 17.12 -13.20
C ASP A 120 2.60 15.62 -13.26
N PHE A 121 3.46 14.80 -13.88
CA PHE A 121 3.27 13.36 -14.05
C PHE A 121 4.47 12.55 -13.56
N SER A 122 4.33 11.23 -13.55
CA SER A 122 5.39 10.32 -13.09
C SER A 122 6.51 10.22 -14.12
N PRO A 123 7.78 10.49 -13.73
CA PRO A 123 8.94 10.31 -14.61
C PRO A 123 9.01 8.92 -15.22
N ALA A 124 8.77 7.87 -14.42
CA ALA A 124 8.78 6.50 -14.91
C ALA A 124 7.65 6.22 -15.91
N LEU A 125 6.48 6.83 -15.73
CA LEU A 125 5.37 6.69 -16.68
C LEU A 125 5.59 7.48 -17.97
N ILE A 126 6.16 8.69 -17.92
CA ILE A 126 6.58 9.41 -19.14
C ILE A 126 7.62 8.61 -19.91
N ALA A 127 8.65 8.10 -19.21
CA ALA A 127 9.67 7.25 -19.81
C ALA A 127 9.07 6.00 -20.46
N ARG A 128 8.11 5.36 -19.79
CA ARG A 128 7.35 4.23 -20.33
C ARG A 128 6.62 4.60 -21.62
N THR A 129 5.87 5.70 -21.62
CA THR A 129 5.09 6.16 -22.77
C THR A 129 5.99 6.46 -23.98
N VAL A 130 7.11 7.16 -23.78
CA VAL A 130 8.05 7.49 -24.85
C VAL A 130 8.76 6.24 -25.37
N LEU A 131 9.18 5.33 -24.48
CA LEU A 131 9.81 4.07 -24.85
C LEU A 131 8.86 3.17 -25.66
N GLU A 132 7.60 3.06 -25.24
CA GLU A 132 6.58 2.30 -25.96
C GLU A 132 6.39 2.84 -27.38
N ARG A 133 6.30 4.17 -27.52
CA ARG A 133 6.14 4.81 -28.83
C ARG A 133 7.38 4.69 -29.71
N PHE A 134 8.58 4.79 -29.14
CA PHE A 134 9.85 4.61 -29.83
C PHE A 134 9.97 3.20 -30.43
N LEU A 135 9.65 2.17 -29.63
CA LEU A 135 9.69 0.78 -30.09
C LEU A 135 8.64 0.53 -31.18
N GLN A 136 7.44 1.10 -31.03
CA GLN A 136 6.41 1.01 -32.07
C GLN A 136 6.85 1.65 -33.39
N ASP A 137 7.61 2.75 -33.33
CA ASP A 137 8.16 3.43 -34.51
C ASP A 137 9.20 2.58 -35.24
N HIS A 138 10.05 1.89 -34.48
CA HIS A 138 11.14 1.08 -34.99
C HIS A 138 10.68 -0.29 -35.51
N ASP A 139 9.80 -0.96 -34.78
CA ASP A 139 9.39 -2.35 -35.06
C ASP A 139 8.05 -2.41 -35.82
N GLY A 140 7.37 -1.28 -36.01
CA GLY A 140 6.08 -1.17 -36.70
C GLY A 140 4.90 -1.80 -35.95
N GLN A 141 5.12 -2.31 -34.73
CA GLN A 141 4.10 -2.91 -33.86
C GLN A 141 4.33 -2.48 -32.39
N PRO A 142 3.26 -2.32 -31.60
CA PRO A 142 3.40 -1.97 -30.19
C PRO A 142 4.10 -3.09 -29.40
N PRO A 143 5.08 -2.77 -28.54
CA PRO A 143 5.79 -3.78 -27.76
C PRO A 143 4.85 -4.45 -26.75
N THR A 144 5.16 -5.70 -26.39
CA THR A 144 4.40 -6.38 -25.34
C THR A 144 4.73 -5.78 -23.96
N LYS A 145 3.75 -5.78 -23.04
CA LYS A 145 3.94 -5.29 -21.67
C LYS A 145 5.15 -5.92 -20.95
N PRO A 146 5.43 -7.23 -21.06
CA PRO A 146 6.61 -7.84 -20.42
C PRO A 146 7.93 -7.27 -20.92
N ILE A 147 8.06 -7.02 -22.23
CA ILE A 147 9.27 -6.44 -22.84
C ILE A 147 9.48 -5.01 -22.34
N LEU A 148 8.41 -4.21 -22.31
CA LEU A 148 8.48 -2.85 -21.80
C LEU A 148 8.88 -2.82 -20.32
N SER A 149 8.28 -3.70 -19.51
CA SER A 149 8.62 -3.84 -18.09
C SER A 149 10.03 -4.37 -17.85
N SER A 150 10.60 -5.20 -18.74
CA SER A 150 12.00 -5.63 -18.61
C SER A 150 12.95 -4.49 -18.93
N MET A 151 12.71 -3.71 -19.98
CA MET A 151 13.53 -2.55 -20.35
C MET A 151 13.45 -1.41 -19.33
N LEU A 152 12.31 -1.21 -18.66
CA LEU A 152 12.21 -0.23 -17.56
C LEU A 152 12.99 -0.69 -16.32
N ARG A 153 13.02 -2.00 -16.04
CA ARG A 153 13.81 -2.56 -14.92
C ARG A 153 15.30 -2.56 -15.23
N ASP A 154 15.66 -2.82 -16.47
CA ASP A 154 17.03 -2.79 -16.97
C ASP A 154 17.12 -1.95 -18.25
N PRO A 155 17.38 -0.63 -18.12
CA PRO A 155 17.52 0.27 -19.25
C PRO A 155 18.66 -0.09 -20.21
N SER A 156 19.61 -0.94 -19.82
CA SER A 156 20.69 -1.38 -20.71
C SER A 156 20.19 -2.26 -21.87
N LEU A 157 18.96 -2.79 -21.76
CA LEU A 157 18.29 -3.54 -22.82
C LEU A 157 17.72 -2.65 -23.93
N ILE A 158 17.70 -1.33 -23.75
CA ILE A 158 17.18 -0.37 -24.73
C ILE A 158 18.26 -0.15 -25.82
N PRO A 159 17.95 -0.39 -27.11
CA PRO A 159 18.95 -0.29 -28.17
C PRO A 159 19.57 1.10 -28.35
N ASP A 160 18.78 2.16 -28.16
CA ASP A 160 19.24 3.53 -28.26
C ASP A 160 19.87 3.99 -26.93
N PRO A 161 21.19 4.28 -26.89
CA PRO A 161 21.88 4.59 -25.64
C PRO A 161 21.46 5.94 -25.04
N VAL A 162 20.97 6.88 -25.86
CA VAL A 162 20.46 8.16 -25.38
C VAL A 162 19.14 7.93 -24.64
N LEU A 163 18.18 7.25 -25.27
CA LEU A 163 16.90 6.87 -24.66
C LEU A 163 17.12 6.01 -23.42
N ALA A 164 18.05 5.06 -23.46
CA ALA A 164 18.43 4.25 -22.31
C ALA A 164 18.81 5.11 -21.11
N ASN A 165 19.66 6.12 -21.32
CA ASN A 165 20.06 7.06 -20.28
C ASN A 165 18.88 7.92 -19.79
N GLN A 166 18.03 8.42 -20.69
CA GLN A 166 16.84 9.20 -20.32
C GLN A 166 15.86 8.39 -19.47
N VAL A 167 15.58 7.15 -19.88
CA VAL A 167 14.75 6.21 -19.12
C VAL A 167 15.38 5.95 -17.75
N HIS A 168 16.68 5.68 -17.70
CA HIS A 168 17.41 5.47 -16.44
C HIS A 168 17.26 6.67 -15.49
N LEU A 169 17.45 7.89 -15.99
CA LEU A 169 17.29 9.13 -15.20
C LEU A 169 15.87 9.29 -14.66
N CYS A 170 14.85 8.95 -15.44
CA CYS A 170 13.47 8.92 -14.97
C CYS A 170 13.26 7.87 -13.88
N ILE A 171 13.78 6.65 -14.05
CA ILE A 171 13.63 5.57 -13.06
C ILE A 171 14.25 5.94 -11.71
N ILE A 172 15.46 6.49 -11.68
CA ILE A 172 16.14 6.85 -10.43
C ILE A 172 15.53 8.07 -9.74
N ASN A 173 14.76 8.90 -10.46
CA ASN A 173 14.12 10.10 -9.94
C ASN A 173 12.62 9.93 -9.69
N ASP A 174 12.02 8.81 -10.09
CA ASP A 174 10.62 8.52 -9.77
C ASP A 174 10.50 8.10 -8.31
N CYS A 175 9.69 8.83 -7.55
CA CYS A 175 9.55 8.64 -6.12
C CYS A 175 8.47 7.62 -5.73
N CYS A 176 7.59 7.19 -6.64
CA CYS A 176 6.37 6.46 -6.26
C CYS A 176 5.92 5.33 -7.21
N ASN A 177 6.19 5.42 -8.51
CA ASN A 177 5.65 4.55 -9.57
C ASN A 177 6.75 3.88 -10.42
N GLY A 178 8.02 4.11 -10.10
CA GLY A 178 9.15 3.47 -10.77
C GLY A 178 9.41 2.03 -10.28
N PRO A 179 10.14 1.21 -11.07
CA PRO A 179 10.47 -0.17 -10.74
C PRO A 179 11.29 -0.32 -9.45
N LEU A 180 12.12 0.68 -9.10
CA LEU A 180 12.84 0.70 -7.82
C LEU A 180 11.89 0.77 -6.63
N VAL A 181 10.88 1.64 -6.73
CA VAL A 181 9.88 1.83 -5.68
C VAL A 181 8.98 0.60 -5.56
N ASP A 182 8.62 -0.01 -6.68
CA ASP A 182 7.86 -1.26 -6.69
C ASP A 182 8.65 -2.40 -6.06
N GLY A 183 9.97 -2.48 -6.32
CA GLY A 183 10.87 -3.41 -5.66
C GLY A 183 10.91 -3.22 -4.14
N ILE A 184 10.99 -1.95 -3.67
CA ILE A 184 10.94 -1.63 -2.24
C ILE A 184 9.61 -2.06 -1.62
N LYS A 185 8.48 -1.73 -2.25
CA LYS A 185 7.15 -2.13 -1.76
C LYS A 185 7.00 -3.65 -1.67
N HIS A 186 7.49 -4.37 -2.67
CA HIS A 186 7.45 -5.83 -2.69
C HIS A 186 8.31 -6.44 -1.58
N ALA A 187 9.53 -5.93 -1.38
CA ALA A 187 10.40 -6.36 -0.29
C ALA A 187 9.78 -6.13 1.09
N ILE A 188 9.16 -4.96 1.31
CA ILE A 188 8.44 -4.65 2.55
C ILE A 188 7.27 -5.61 2.76
N GLY A 189 6.47 -5.90 1.73
CA GLY A 189 5.37 -6.87 1.80
C GLY A 189 5.87 -8.25 2.22
N HIS A 190 6.89 -8.76 1.53
CA HIS A 190 7.49 -10.06 1.83
C HIS A 190 8.07 -10.12 3.25
N GLU A 191 8.75 -9.06 3.72
CA GLU A 191 9.26 -8.99 5.10
C GLU A 191 8.13 -9.12 6.13
N HIS A 192 6.98 -8.48 5.88
CA HIS A 192 5.83 -8.56 6.78
C HIS A 192 5.16 -9.93 6.80
N GLU A 193 5.10 -10.61 5.65
CA GLU A 193 4.62 -11.99 5.58
C GLU A 193 5.55 -12.95 6.33
N VAL A 194 6.87 -12.74 6.27
CA VAL A 194 7.84 -13.50 7.08
C VAL A 194 7.62 -13.24 8.57
N LEU A 195 7.49 -11.97 8.98
CA LEU A 195 7.25 -11.60 10.37
C LEU A 195 5.92 -12.14 10.90
N LEU A 196 4.85 -12.12 10.09
CA LEU A 196 3.56 -12.72 10.44
C LEU A 196 3.74 -14.21 10.75
N ARG A 197 4.37 -14.96 9.83
CA ARG A 197 4.62 -16.40 10.01
C ARG A 197 5.48 -16.69 11.24
N GLN A 198 6.49 -15.86 11.51
CA GLN A 198 7.30 -15.99 12.72
C GLN A 198 6.45 -15.83 13.98
N LYS A 199 5.60 -14.80 14.05
CA LYS A 199 4.73 -14.58 15.23
C LYS A 199 3.72 -15.69 15.43
N LEU A 200 3.13 -16.21 14.36
CA LEU A 200 2.22 -17.36 14.46
C LEU A 200 2.93 -18.58 15.07
N LYS A 201 4.19 -18.84 14.67
CA LYS A 201 5.02 -19.90 15.26
C LYS A 201 5.37 -19.64 16.72
N GLU A 202 5.77 -18.42 17.07
CA GLU A 202 6.06 -18.02 18.47
C GLU A 202 4.85 -18.23 19.39
N HIS A 203 3.64 -18.08 18.85
CA HIS A 203 2.38 -18.33 19.54
C HIS A 203 1.85 -19.77 19.43
N ASN A 204 2.61 -20.69 18.84
CA ASN A 204 2.22 -22.09 18.63
C ASN A 204 0.89 -22.26 17.86
N LEU A 205 0.62 -21.36 16.91
CA LEU A 205 -0.53 -21.46 16.02
C LEU A 205 -0.14 -22.29 14.80
N ALA A 206 -0.90 -23.35 14.53
CA ALA A 206 -0.75 -24.15 13.31
C ALA A 206 -1.38 -23.42 12.13
N PHE A 207 -0.67 -23.32 11.01
CA PHE A 207 -1.14 -22.61 9.82
C PHE A 207 -0.55 -23.14 8.52
N LEU A 208 -1.26 -22.87 7.43
CA LEU A 208 -0.82 -23.05 6.05
C LEU A 208 -0.46 -21.69 5.45
N ASP A 209 0.67 -21.60 4.77
CA ASP A 209 1.07 -20.41 4.01
C ASP A 209 0.59 -20.47 2.56
N GLU A 210 0.71 -19.34 1.86
CA GLU A 210 0.25 -19.19 0.48
C GLU A 210 0.77 -20.30 -0.46
N ASP A 211 2.06 -20.64 -0.38
CA ASP A 211 2.68 -21.67 -1.22
C ASP A 211 2.06 -23.05 -0.98
N GLN A 212 1.82 -23.42 0.28
CA GLN A 212 1.13 -24.67 0.62
C GLN A 212 -0.32 -24.69 0.13
N LEU A 213 -1.01 -23.54 0.17
CA LEU A 213 -2.37 -23.42 -0.37
C LEU A 213 -2.38 -23.58 -1.89
N ARG A 214 -1.42 -23.00 -2.60
CA ARG A 214 -1.27 -23.17 -4.05
C ARG A 214 -1.02 -24.64 -4.41
N LEU A 215 -0.16 -25.33 -3.67
CA LEU A 215 0.11 -26.76 -3.87
C LEU A 215 -1.13 -27.65 -3.65
N LYS A 216 -2.02 -27.24 -2.73
CA LYS A 216 -3.28 -27.93 -2.46
C LYS A 216 -4.38 -27.62 -3.50
N GLY A 217 -4.10 -26.76 -4.49
CA GLY A 217 -5.02 -26.43 -5.57
C GLY A 217 -6.09 -25.42 -5.19
N TYR A 218 -5.85 -24.57 -4.20
CA TYR A 218 -6.76 -23.47 -3.89
C TYR A 218 -6.68 -22.38 -4.97
N ASP A 219 -7.83 -22.00 -5.55
CA ASP A 219 -7.93 -20.91 -6.54
C ASP A 219 -7.69 -19.51 -5.94
N LYS A 220 -7.91 -19.37 -4.63
CA LYS A 220 -7.68 -18.16 -3.84
C LYS A 220 -6.84 -18.51 -2.63
N THR A 221 -5.73 -17.80 -2.48
CA THR A 221 -4.71 -18.09 -1.47
C THR A 221 -4.49 -16.84 -0.62
N PRO A 222 -5.14 -16.70 0.54
CA PRO A 222 -4.70 -15.69 1.51
C PRO A 222 -3.25 -15.98 1.93
N ASP A 223 -2.59 -14.98 2.49
CA ASP A 223 -1.22 -15.14 2.98
C ASP A 223 -1.09 -16.29 3.98
N VAL A 224 -2.11 -16.45 4.85
CA VAL A 224 -2.17 -17.50 5.86
C VAL A 224 -3.60 -18.01 6.07
N ILE A 225 -3.73 -19.34 6.22
CA ILE A 225 -4.91 -19.98 6.82
C ILE A 225 -4.50 -20.69 8.11
N LEU A 226 -5.16 -20.37 9.22
CA LEU A 226 -4.97 -21.09 10.49
C LEU A 226 -5.61 -22.46 10.40
N GLU A 227 -4.88 -23.52 10.73
CA GLU A 227 -5.45 -24.89 10.74
C GLU A 227 -6.54 -25.02 11.80
N VAL A 228 -6.36 -24.35 12.93
CA VAL A 228 -7.34 -24.23 14.00
C VAL A 228 -7.75 -22.76 14.11
N PRO A 229 -9.03 -22.41 13.82
CA PRO A 229 -9.51 -21.05 14.00
C PRO A 229 -9.35 -20.55 15.43
N VAL A 230 -9.05 -19.26 15.60
CA VAL A 230 -8.87 -18.62 16.91
C VAL A 230 -9.92 -17.54 17.13
N ALA A 231 -10.38 -17.39 18.38
CA ALA A 231 -11.31 -16.33 18.74
C ALA A 231 -10.54 -15.11 19.27
N VAL A 232 -10.73 -13.95 18.64
CA VAL A 232 -10.17 -12.66 19.10
C VAL A 232 -11.30 -11.64 19.17
N ASP A 233 -11.47 -11.03 20.34
CA ASP A 233 -12.50 -10.01 20.58
C ASP A 233 -13.91 -10.42 20.11
N GLY A 234 -14.28 -11.69 20.31
CA GLY A 234 -15.57 -12.26 19.92
C GLY A 234 -15.71 -12.65 18.44
N HIS A 235 -14.64 -12.53 17.65
CA HIS A 235 -14.61 -12.90 16.24
C HIS A 235 -13.78 -14.16 16.01
N VAL A 236 -14.30 -15.09 15.22
CA VAL A 236 -13.57 -16.29 14.82
C VAL A 236 -12.71 -15.97 13.60
N ILE A 237 -11.39 -16.09 13.77
CA ILE A 237 -10.38 -15.87 12.74
C ILE A 237 -9.93 -17.22 12.23
N HIS A 238 -10.01 -17.42 10.92
CA HIS A 238 -9.46 -18.60 10.26
C HIS A 238 -8.53 -18.21 9.09
N TRP A 239 -8.81 -17.10 8.43
CA TRP A 239 -8.05 -16.61 7.28
C TRP A 239 -7.39 -15.28 7.65
N ILE A 240 -6.12 -15.12 7.30
CA ILE A 240 -5.36 -13.89 7.51
C ILE A 240 -4.82 -13.43 6.16
N GLU A 241 -5.27 -12.25 5.74
CA GLU A 241 -4.60 -11.47 4.70
C GLU A 241 -3.79 -10.36 5.38
N SER A 242 -2.51 -10.27 5.03
CA SER A 242 -1.62 -9.20 5.47
C SER A 242 -1.45 -8.16 4.37
N LYS A 243 -1.45 -6.88 4.77
CA LYS A 243 -1.14 -5.77 3.88
C LYS A 243 -0.17 -4.81 4.56
N ALA A 244 1.05 -4.73 4.03
CA ALA A 244 2.11 -3.85 4.49
C ALA A 244 2.12 -2.52 3.72
N SER A 245 0.99 -1.82 3.76
CA SER A 245 0.81 -0.55 3.06
C SER A 245 0.10 0.48 3.93
N PHE A 246 0.32 1.75 3.63
CA PHE A 246 -0.40 2.84 4.28
C PHE A 246 -1.88 2.79 3.86
N GLY A 247 -2.76 2.56 4.83
CA GLY A 247 -4.18 2.34 4.59
C GLY A 247 -4.96 3.63 4.41
N ASP A 248 -5.85 3.66 3.41
CA ASP A 248 -6.94 4.63 3.31
C ASP A 248 -8.27 3.93 2.95
N GLU A 249 -9.36 4.68 3.01
CA GLU A 249 -10.70 4.15 2.73
C GLU A 249 -10.84 3.62 1.30
N ALA A 250 -10.25 4.31 0.31
CA ALA A 250 -10.32 3.90 -1.09
C ALA A 250 -9.63 2.56 -1.32
N SER A 251 -8.41 2.38 -0.81
CA SER A 251 -7.64 1.14 -0.96
C SER A 251 -8.30 -0.02 -0.22
N HIS A 252 -8.83 0.22 0.99
CA HIS A 252 -9.59 -0.81 1.70
C HIS A 252 -10.84 -1.25 0.92
N ASN A 253 -11.58 -0.33 0.32
CA ASN A 253 -12.72 -0.67 -0.53
C ASN A 253 -12.30 -1.50 -1.76
N THR A 254 -11.17 -1.17 -2.38
CA THR A 254 -10.61 -2.00 -3.47
C THR A 254 -10.24 -3.40 -2.99
N TYR A 255 -9.56 -3.54 -1.85
CA TYR A 255 -9.22 -4.86 -1.30
C TYR A 255 -10.45 -5.68 -0.93
N LEU A 256 -11.50 -5.02 -0.40
CA LEU A 256 -12.78 -5.66 -0.13
C LEU A 256 -13.38 -6.27 -1.40
N HIS A 257 -13.37 -5.50 -2.50
CA HIS A 257 -13.93 -5.96 -3.77
C HIS A 257 -13.10 -7.08 -4.42
N ASP A 258 -11.79 -6.89 -4.50
CA ASP A 258 -10.92 -7.73 -5.33
C ASP A 258 -10.46 -9.01 -4.64
N GLN A 259 -10.38 -8.99 -3.31
CA GLN A 259 -9.85 -10.09 -2.50
C GLN A 259 -10.87 -10.56 -1.47
N PHE A 260 -11.41 -9.68 -0.63
CA PHE A 260 -12.10 -10.12 0.59
C PHE A 260 -13.51 -10.64 0.36
N TRP A 261 -14.27 -10.10 -0.58
CA TRP A 261 -15.62 -10.62 -0.87
C TRP A 261 -15.60 -12.06 -1.37
N SER A 262 -14.51 -12.51 -1.99
CA SER A 262 -14.38 -13.92 -2.38
C SER A 262 -14.34 -14.87 -1.17
N TYR A 263 -13.93 -14.37 0.01
CA TYR A 263 -13.90 -15.12 1.26
C TYR A 263 -15.18 -14.99 2.09
N TRP A 264 -16.09 -14.07 1.73
CA TRP A 264 -17.29 -13.72 2.51
C TRP A 264 -18.26 -14.89 2.74
N ASN A 265 -18.29 -15.86 1.82
CA ASN A 265 -19.12 -17.06 1.97
C ASN A 265 -18.54 -18.09 2.95
N SER A 266 -17.33 -17.85 3.49
CA SER A 266 -16.75 -18.60 4.61
C SER A 266 -16.81 -17.70 5.87
N PRO A 267 -17.51 -18.09 6.94
CA PRO A 267 -17.89 -17.21 8.06
C PRO A 267 -16.74 -16.77 8.99
N SER A 268 -15.49 -16.65 8.52
CA SER A 268 -14.31 -16.52 9.39
C SER A 268 -13.07 -15.86 8.76
N LEU A 269 -13.24 -14.77 7.99
CA LEU A 269 -12.11 -13.95 7.52
C LEU A 269 -11.80 -12.81 8.51
N LEU A 270 -10.54 -12.71 8.93
CA LEU A 270 -10.00 -11.46 9.48
C LEU A 270 -8.89 -10.93 8.57
N CYS A 271 -9.09 -9.73 8.02
CA CYS A 271 -8.01 -9.00 7.37
C CYS A 271 -7.15 -8.31 8.43
N ILE A 272 -5.85 -8.60 8.48
CA ILE A 272 -4.90 -7.88 9.33
C ILE A 272 -4.13 -6.91 8.45
N GLN A 273 -4.57 -5.65 8.41
CA GLN A 273 -3.75 -4.57 7.86
C GLN A 273 -2.61 -4.27 8.86
N LEU A 274 -1.41 -4.79 8.61
CA LEU A 274 -0.21 -4.41 9.34
C LEU A 274 0.24 -3.04 8.83
N LEU A 275 -0.28 -1.99 9.47
CA LEU A 275 0.08 -0.61 9.15
C LEU A 275 1.55 -0.36 9.50
N HIS A 276 2.40 -0.15 8.50
CA HIS A 276 3.72 0.43 8.70
C HIS A 276 3.75 1.89 8.25
N CYS A 277 3.95 2.76 9.25
CA CYS A 277 5.05 3.72 9.18
C CYS A 277 6.29 2.98 9.68
N LEU A 278 7.44 3.15 9.02
CA LEU A 278 8.74 2.49 9.26
C LEU A 278 9.27 2.45 10.73
N GLU A 279 8.54 2.95 11.73
CA GLU A 279 8.86 2.87 13.16
C GLU A 279 8.00 1.82 13.93
N ALA A 280 7.08 1.12 13.25
CA ALA A 280 6.05 0.30 13.90
C ALA A 280 6.34 -1.22 13.99
N CYS A 281 7.60 -1.67 13.94
CA CYS A 281 7.96 -3.08 14.15
C CYS A 281 7.70 -3.62 15.58
N HIS A 282 7.13 -2.84 16.49
CA HIS A 282 6.93 -3.25 17.89
C HIS A 282 5.48 -3.56 18.31
N ALA A 283 4.49 -3.52 17.42
CA ALA A 283 3.11 -3.77 17.83
C ALA A 283 2.34 -4.65 16.84
N VAL A 284 2.38 -5.96 17.05
CA VAL A 284 1.14 -6.73 16.89
C VAL A 284 0.26 -6.31 18.05
N PRO A 285 -1.01 -5.95 17.83
CA PRO A 285 -1.85 -5.48 18.92
C PRO A 285 -1.95 -6.59 19.98
N GLU A 286 -1.78 -6.21 21.26
CA GLU A 286 -1.81 -7.12 22.42
C GLU A 286 -3.12 -7.94 22.52
N CYS A 287 -4.13 -7.66 21.69
CA CYS A 287 -5.33 -8.49 21.56
C CYS A 287 -5.06 -9.89 20.97
N PHE A 288 -3.90 -10.13 20.34
CA PHE A 288 -3.43 -11.49 19.99
C PHE A 288 -2.81 -12.26 21.18
N LEU A 289 -2.56 -11.61 22.32
CA LEU A 289 -1.65 -12.10 23.36
C LEU A 289 -2.30 -12.74 24.59
N LYS A 290 -3.62 -12.99 24.60
CA LYS A 290 -4.24 -13.70 25.73
C LYS A 290 -4.57 -15.15 25.36
N PRO A 291 -3.78 -16.14 25.82
CA PRO A 291 -4.25 -17.52 25.80
C PRO A 291 -5.51 -17.64 26.68
N PRO A 292 -6.47 -18.52 26.36
CA PRO A 292 -7.59 -18.78 27.23
C PRO A 292 -7.06 -19.36 28.54
N THR A 293 -7.15 -18.59 29.63
CA THR A 293 -6.97 -19.14 30.97
C THR A 293 -8.11 -20.11 31.23
N ALA A 294 -7.77 -21.39 31.34
CA ALA A 294 -8.67 -22.46 31.77
C ALA A 294 -9.10 -22.19 33.23
N GLN A 295 -10.16 -21.41 33.41
CA GLN A 295 -11.02 -21.31 34.59
C GLN A 295 -12.01 -20.15 34.40
N GLN A 296 -13.06 -20.37 33.60
CA GLN A 296 -14.34 -19.69 33.83
C GLN A 296 -15.44 -20.72 33.58
N SER A 297 -16.01 -21.16 34.70
CA SER A 297 -17.05 -22.17 34.82
C SER A 297 -18.35 -21.73 34.15
N VAL A 298 -19.05 -22.75 33.67
CA VAL A 298 -20.42 -22.75 33.17
C VAL A 298 -21.36 -22.23 34.27
N GLU A 299 -21.74 -20.94 34.25
CA GLU A 299 -22.86 -20.47 35.08
C GLU A 299 -23.61 -19.20 34.60
N ASP A 300 -23.16 -18.49 33.54
CA ASP A 300 -23.84 -17.24 33.09
C ASP A 300 -24.70 -17.37 31.80
N LEU A 301 -25.19 -18.56 31.46
CA LEU A 301 -26.13 -18.77 30.33
C LEU A 301 -27.60 -18.55 30.70
N GLY A 302 -27.88 -17.76 31.73
CA GLY A 302 -29.19 -17.75 32.39
C GLY A 302 -29.78 -16.39 32.70
N GLN A 303 -29.51 -15.31 31.96
CA GLN A 303 -30.18 -14.04 32.29
C GLN A 303 -30.24 -12.93 31.22
N ILE A 304 -30.61 -13.20 29.96
CA ILE A 304 -31.16 -12.14 29.09
C ILE A 304 -32.29 -12.71 28.24
N ASN A 305 -33.44 -12.97 28.88
CA ASN A 305 -34.69 -13.33 28.22
C ASN A 305 -35.83 -12.51 28.87
N SER A 306 -35.76 -11.18 28.79
CA SER A 306 -36.86 -10.28 29.15
C SER A 306 -36.54 -8.83 28.80
N CYS A 307 -37.04 -8.39 27.65
CA CYS A 307 -37.40 -7.01 27.23
C CYS A 307 -37.33 -7.03 25.70
N GLY A 308 -38.40 -7.29 24.96
CA GLY A 308 -39.68 -6.62 25.10
C GLY A 308 -39.72 -5.46 24.10
N LEU A 309 -40.36 -5.74 22.95
CA LEU A 309 -40.89 -4.84 21.94
C LEU A 309 -40.90 -3.32 22.25
N ALA A 310 -40.48 -2.52 21.27
CA ALA A 310 -41.32 -1.41 20.78
C ALA A 310 -40.91 -1.01 19.36
N LEU A 311 -41.90 -0.98 18.47
CA LEU A 311 -41.88 -0.46 17.11
C LEU A 311 -41.61 1.04 17.06
N ALA A 312 -40.81 1.48 16.08
CA ALA A 312 -41.16 2.42 15.00
C ALA A 312 -39.94 2.64 14.10
#